data_AF-A0A3D5MNH2-F1
#
_entry.id   AF-A0A3D5MNH2-F1
#
_cell.length_a   1.000
_cell.length_b   1.000
_cell.length_c   1.000
_cell.angle_alpha   90.00
_cell.angle_beta   90.00
_cell.angle_gamma   90.00
#
_symmetry.space_group_name_H-M   'P 1'
#
loop_
_entity.id
_entity.type
_entity.pdbx_description
1 polymer ?
#
loop_
_entity_poly.entity_id
_entity_poly.type
_entity_poly.pdbx_seq_one_letter_code
_entity_poly.pdbx_strand_id
1 'polypeptide(L)'
;MLEGGKVKQIFELKGQGRSIRDIARTLGISRNSVRKYLRSPGIPKARPRPRRPSLLDPFKEHIQARMTEGVFNCEVLLREIRALGYRGGKTILKDYVKPFRPLRESKATVRFETEPGECAQVDFGCFKYRTPDGRTRNLINAFRHFGGVPARCLYDNAKVVVVGRDGAGRPVFNSRFLDFSLRVGSDITLCRPRRAQTKGRVERTIKYVRDNFWPTARFTDVEDLNRQVMAWVASVADRRLHGTTRERPVDRLARERP
;
A
#
# COMPACT_ATOMS: atom_id res chain seq x y z
N MET A 1 -5.24 -7.25 -34.86
CA MET A 1 -6.13 -6.24 -35.44
C MET A 1 -5.22 -5.12 -35.93
N LEU A 2 -5.41 -4.55 -37.13
CA LEU A 2 -4.59 -3.42 -37.58
C LEU A 2 -4.92 -2.18 -36.73
N GLU A 3 -3.92 -1.35 -36.43
CA GLU A 3 -4.11 -0.06 -35.78
C GLU A 3 -5.08 0.81 -36.60
N GLY A 4 -5.92 1.59 -35.92
CA GLY A 4 -6.94 2.42 -36.56
C GLY A 4 -6.38 3.37 -37.64
N GLY A 5 -5.15 3.86 -37.44
CA GLY A 5 -4.45 4.71 -38.42
C GLY A 5 -4.20 4.01 -39.76
N LYS A 6 -3.75 2.74 -39.74
CA LYS A 6 -3.49 1.97 -40.97
C LYS A 6 -4.78 1.65 -41.73
N VAL A 7 -5.90 1.49 -41.03
CA VAL A 7 -7.20 1.24 -41.65
C VAL A 7 -7.67 2.47 -42.45
N LYS A 8 -7.52 3.68 -41.89
CA LYS A 8 -7.87 4.93 -42.58
C LYS A 8 -7.04 5.14 -43.84
N GLN A 9 -5.74 4.87 -43.77
CA GLN A 9 -4.82 4.96 -44.92
C GLN A 9 -5.18 3.98 -46.05
N ILE A 10 -5.74 2.80 -45.76
CA ILE A 10 -6.21 1.87 -46.80
C ILE A 10 -7.34 2.50 -47.62
N PHE A 11 -8.30 3.18 -46.98
CA PHE A 11 -9.42 3.82 -47.67
C PHE A 11 -8.99 5.09 -48.42
N GLU A 12 -8.10 5.90 -47.84
CA GLU A 12 -7.52 7.08 -48.52
C GLU A 12 -6.75 6.68 -49.80
N LEU A 13 -5.82 5.72 -49.70
CA LEU A 13 -5.05 5.27 -50.86
C LEU A 13 -5.94 4.60 -51.92
N LYS A 14 -7.03 3.94 -51.50
CA LYS A 14 -8.00 3.37 -52.44
C LYS A 14 -8.84 4.44 -53.13
N GLY A 15 -9.22 5.51 -52.42
CA GLY A 15 -9.88 6.69 -52.99
C GLY A 15 -9.01 7.44 -54.00
N GLN A 16 -7.68 7.40 -53.83
CA GLN A 16 -6.69 7.90 -54.79
C GLN A 16 -6.47 6.97 -56.00
N GLY A 17 -7.28 5.92 -56.18
CA GLY A 17 -7.20 5.01 -57.33
C GLY A 17 -6.04 3.99 -57.27
N ARG A 18 -5.28 3.90 -56.17
CA ARG A 18 -4.15 2.96 -56.05
C ARG A 18 -4.61 1.50 -56.09
N SER A 19 -3.78 0.62 -56.65
CA SER A 19 -4.05 -0.81 -56.70
C SER A 19 -3.92 -1.46 -55.33
N ILE A 20 -4.66 -2.55 -55.08
CA ILE A 20 -4.56 -3.32 -53.82
C ILE A 20 -3.12 -3.81 -53.57
N ARG A 21 -2.37 -4.10 -54.65
CA ARG A 21 -0.98 -4.54 -54.59
C ARG A 21 -0.06 -3.44 -54.07
N ASP A 22 -0.29 -2.21 -54.53
CA ASP A 22 0.51 -1.06 -54.11
C ASP A 22 0.18 -0.65 -52.68
N ILE A 23 -1.10 -0.63 -52.32
CA ILE A 23 -1.53 -0.37 -50.93
C ILE A 23 -0.89 -1.36 -49.95
N ALA A 24 -0.86 -2.65 -50.32
CA ALA A 24 -0.21 -3.69 -49.52
C ALA A 24 1.30 -3.48 -49.37
N ARG A 25 1.98 -3.03 -50.44
CA ARG A 25 3.43 -2.75 -50.43
C ARG A 25 3.75 -1.51 -49.60
N THR A 26 2.99 -0.43 -49.77
CA THR A 26 3.20 0.85 -49.08
C THR A 26 2.96 0.74 -47.57
N LEU A 27 1.94 -0.01 -47.15
CA LEU A 27 1.57 -0.13 -45.73
C LEU A 27 2.20 -1.35 -45.04
N GLY A 28 2.94 -2.19 -45.76
CA GLY A 28 3.57 -3.40 -45.23
C GLY A 28 2.57 -4.44 -44.71
N ILE A 29 1.40 -4.56 -45.33
CA ILE A 29 0.31 -5.45 -44.90
C ILE A 29 -0.06 -6.45 -46.00
N SER A 30 -0.57 -7.61 -45.61
CA SER A 30 -0.98 -8.63 -46.59
C SER A 30 -2.10 -8.11 -47.50
N ARG A 31 -2.06 -8.48 -48.79
CA ARG A 31 -3.12 -8.16 -49.77
C ARG A 31 -4.50 -8.69 -49.32
N ASN A 32 -4.52 -9.78 -48.56
CA ASN A 32 -5.72 -10.36 -48.00
C ASN A 32 -6.30 -9.48 -46.86
N SER A 33 -5.43 -8.85 -46.06
CA SER A 33 -5.85 -7.84 -45.08
C SER A 33 -6.45 -6.62 -45.79
N VAL A 34 -5.80 -6.09 -46.82
CA VAL A 34 -6.33 -4.95 -47.60
C VAL A 34 -7.71 -5.27 -48.17
N ARG A 35 -7.88 -6.43 -48.82
CA ARG A 35 -9.20 -6.88 -49.33
C ARG A 35 -10.23 -7.04 -48.21
N LYS A 36 -9.84 -7.59 -47.06
CA LYS A 36 -10.73 -7.80 -45.92
C LYS A 36 -11.29 -6.48 -45.39
N TYR A 37 -10.44 -5.46 -45.26
CA TYR A 37 -10.85 -4.14 -44.78
C TYR A 37 -11.62 -3.33 -45.83
N LEU A 38 -11.29 -3.44 -47.12
CA LEU A 38 -12.07 -2.79 -48.19
C LEU A 38 -13.47 -3.40 -48.39
N ARG A 39 -13.67 -4.69 -48.08
CA ARG A 39 -14.97 -5.39 -48.20
C ARG A 39 -15.94 -5.12 -47.05
N SER A 40 -15.44 -4.68 -45.90
CA SER A 40 -16.25 -4.40 -44.73
C SER A 40 -15.98 -2.97 -44.28
N PRO A 41 -16.84 -2.00 -44.62
CA PRO A 41 -16.72 -0.63 -44.14
C PRO A 41 -16.96 -0.59 -42.63
N GLY A 42 -15.88 -0.78 -41.86
CA GLY A 42 -15.91 -0.81 -40.40
C GLY A 42 -14.71 -1.54 -39.81
N ILE A 43 -14.34 -1.20 -38.57
CA ILE A 43 -13.32 -1.94 -37.82
C ILE A 43 -13.85 -3.37 -37.63
N PRO A 44 -13.19 -4.42 -38.17
CA PRO A 44 -13.65 -5.78 -38.02
C PRO A 44 -13.66 -6.13 -36.53
N LYS A 45 -14.85 -6.25 -35.92
CA LYS A 45 -14.97 -6.72 -34.54
C LYS A 45 -14.35 -8.11 -34.46
N ALA A 46 -13.40 -8.29 -33.55
CA ALA A 46 -12.80 -9.59 -33.33
C ALA A 46 -13.90 -10.60 -32.99
N ARG A 47 -14.02 -11.68 -33.77
CA ARG A 47 -14.92 -12.78 -33.39
C ARG A 47 -14.44 -13.31 -32.03
N PRO A 48 -15.32 -13.41 -31.02
CA PRO A 48 -14.94 -14.00 -29.75
C PRO A 48 -14.44 -15.42 -30.02
N ARG A 49 -13.27 -15.76 -29.47
CA ARG A 49 -12.75 -17.13 -29.56
C ARG A 49 -13.70 -18.05 -28.78
N PRO A 50 -13.99 -19.26 -29.26
CA PRO A 50 -14.75 -20.23 -28.49
C PRO A 50 -14.05 -20.44 -27.14
N ARG A 51 -14.84 -20.41 -26.05
CA ARG A 51 -14.30 -20.61 -24.69
C ARG A 51 -13.76 -22.02 -24.61
N ARG A 52 -12.45 -22.16 -24.37
CA ARG A 52 -11.86 -23.47 -24.07
C ARG A 52 -12.39 -23.93 -22.71
N PRO A 53 -12.73 -25.22 -22.55
CA PRO A 53 -13.11 -25.75 -21.25
C PRO A 53 -11.96 -25.51 -20.27
N SER A 54 -12.29 -24.96 -19.10
CA SER A 54 -11.33 -24.74 -18.04
C SER A 54 -11.12 -26.04 -17.27
N LEU A 55 -9.90 -26.27 -16.77
CA LEU A 55 -9.61 -27.40 -15.88
C LEU A 55 -10.47 -27.40 -14.60
N LEU A 56 -11.11 -26.28 -14.27
CA LEU A 56 -11.98 -26.13 -13.11
C LEU A 56 -13.43 -26.57 -13.41
N ASP A 57 -13.82 -26.70 -14.68
CA ASP A 57 -15.21 -26.94 -15.08
C ASP A 57 -15.83 -28.18 -14.40
N PRO A 58 -15.13 -29.33 -14.30
CA PRO A 58 -15.67 -30.52 -13.61
C PRO A 58 -15.87 -30.33 -12.10
N PHE A 59 -15.23 -29.33 -11.48
CA PHE A 59 -15.24 -29.12 -10.03
C PHE A 59 -16.13 -27.95 -9.60
N LYS A 60 -16.79 -27.27 -10.55
CA LYS A 60 -17.60 -26.08 -10.28
C LYS A 60 -18.78 -26.37 -9.37
N GLU A 61 -19.44 -27.52 -9.54
CA GLU A 61 -20.59 -27.91 -8.71
C GLU A 61 -20.19 -28.06 -7.24
N HIS A 62 -19.08 -28.75 -6.96
CA HIS A 62 -18.53 -28.86 -5.60
C HIS A 62 -18.20 -27.48 -5.01
N ILE A 63 -17.56 -26.61 -5.80
CA ILE A 63 -17.20 -25.26 -5.34
C ILE A 63 -18.47 -24.44 -5.04
N GLN A 64 -19.51 -24.55 -5.87
CA GLN A 64 -20.78 -23.86 -5.67
C GLN A 64 -21.49 -24.36 -4.40
N ALA A 65 -21.56 -25.67 -4.16
CA ALA A 65 -22.12 -26.22 -2.94
C ALA A 65 -21.42 -25.67 -1.68
N ARG A 66 -20.08 -25.65 -1.69
CA ARG A 66 -19.29 -25.11 -0.57
C ARG A 66 -19.44 -23.60 -0.41
N MET A 67 -19.67 -22.86 -1.50
CA MET A 67 -19.99 -21.43 -1.43
C MET A 67 -21.38 -21.17 -0.82
N THR A 68 -22.37 -22.03 -1.10
CA THR A 68 -23.70 -21.98 -0.46
C THR A 68 -23.59 -22.22 1.05
N GLU A 69 -22.68 -23.10 1.48
CA GLU A 69 -22.33 -23.32 2.89
C GLU A 69 -21.50 -22.17 3.52
N GLY A 70 -21.18 -21.11 2.77
CA GLY A 70 -20.42 -19.95 3.25
C GLY A 70 -18.91 -20.12 3.25
N VAL A 71 -18.38 -21.19 2.65
CA VAL A 71 -16.94 -21.45 2.57
C VAL A 71 -16.34 -20.78 1.33
N PHE A 72 -15.84 -19.56 1.51
CA PHE A 72 -15.14 -18.80 0.46
C PHE A 72 -13.61 -18.87 0.54
N ASN A 73 -13.06 -19.69 1.44
CA ASN A 73 -11.62 -19.83 1.58
C ASN A 73 -11.03 -20.68 0.45
N CYS A 74 -10.39 -20.03 -0.52
CA CYS A 74 -9.79 -20.69 -1.67
C CYS A 74 -8.71 -21.73 -1.32
N GLU A 75 -8.09 -21.69 -0.12
CA GLU A 75 -7.12 -22.72 0.28
C GLU A 75 -7.79 -24.02 0.70
N VAL A 76 -8.91 -23.89 1.42
CA VAL A 76 -9.75 -25.03 1.82
C VAL A 76 -10.35 -25.67 0.57
N LEU A 77 -10.96 -24.85 -0.30
CA LEU A 77 -11.52 -25.32 -1.57
C LEU A 77 -10.45 -25.95 -2.47
N LEU A 78 -9.24 -25.38 -2.55
CA LEU A 78 -8.16 -25.95 -3.35
C LEU A 78 -7.71 -27.32 -2.84
N ARG A 79 -7.67 -27.51 -1.51
CA ARG A 79 -7.33 -28.80 -0.90
C ARG A 79 -8.39 -29.85 -1.23
N GLU A 80 -9.66 -29.50 -1.12
CA GLU A 80 -10.79 -30.39 -1.42
C GLU A 80 -10.80 -30.80 -2.90
N ILE A 81 -10.74 -29.85 -3.83
CA ILE A 81 -10.77 -30.20 -5.27
C ILE A 81 -9.51 -30.94 -5.72
N ARG A 82 -8.35 -30.73 -5.07
CA ARG A 82 -7.14 -31.52 -5.33
C ARG A 82 -7.31 -32.98 -4.91
N ALA A 83 -7.99 -33.24 -3.79
CA ALA A 83 -8.34 -34.60 -3.38
C ALA A 83 -9.27 -35.27 -4.40
N LEU A 84 -10.13 -34.50 -5.06
CA LEU A 84 -10.99 -34.96 -6.16
C LEU A 84 -10.28 -35.06 -7.53
N GLY A 85 -8.96 -34.78 -7.59
CA GLY A 85 -8.17 -34.94 -8.81
C GLY A 85 -7.87 -33.66 -9.60
N TYR A 86 -8.15 -32.47 -9.05
CA TYR A 86 -7.83 -31.21 -9.72
C TYR A 86 -6.33 -30.97 -9.86
N ARG A 87 -5.87 -30.82 -11.12
CA ARG A 87 -4.45 -30.55 -11.47
C ARG A 87 -4.16 -29.08 -11.82
N GLY A 88 -5.16 -28.20 -11.73
CA GLY A 88 -5.00 -26.79 -12.10
C GLY A 88 -4.36 -25.92 -11.00
N GLY A 89 -4.02 -24.69 -11.37
CA GLY A 89 -3.42 -23.71 -10.47
C GLY A 89 -4.43 -22.97 -9.59
N LYS A 90 -3.99 -22.52 -8.41
CA LYS A 90 -4.79 -21.73 -7.44
C LYS A 90 -5.43 -20.48 -8.04
N THR A 91 -4.82 -19.89 -9.08
CA THR A 91 -5.30 -18.69 -9.77
C THR A 91 -6.65 -18.90 -10.42
N ILE A 92 -6.86 -20.04 -11.10
CA ILE A 92 -8.12 -20.34 -11.80
C ILE A 92 -9.27 -20.42 -10.79
N LEU A 93 -9.04 -21.06 -9.65
CA LEU A 93 -10.00 -21.12 -8.55
C LEU A 93 -10.29 -19.74 -7.95
N LYS A 94 -9.25 -18.93 -7.71
CA LYS A 94 -9.43 -17.57 -7.19
C LYS A 94 -10.27 -16.70 -8.12
N ASP A 95 -9.99 -16.75 -9.42
CA ASP A 95 -10.72 -15.97 -10.42
C ASP A 95 -12.18 -16.41 -10.52
N TYR A 96 -12.46 -17.70 -10.34
CA TYR A 96 -13.82 -18.23 -10.30
C TYR A 96 -14.58 -17.84 -9.02
N VAL A 97 -13.94 -17.88 -7.85
CA VAL A 97 -14.60 -17.56 -6.55
C VAL A 97 -14.77 -16.05 -6.32
N LYS A 98 -13.91 -15.22 -6.92
CA LYS A 98 -13.88 -13.76 -6.71
C LYS A 98 -15.24 -13.06 -6.90
N PRO A 99 -16.06 -13.34 -7.93
CA PRO A 99 -17.36 -12.68 -8.13
C PRO A 99 -18.40 -13.07 -7.09
N PHE A 100 -18.29 -14.26 -6.48
CA PHE A 100 -19.27 -14.79 -5.52
C PHE A 100 -18.95 -14.41 -4.09
N ARG A 101 -17.74 -13.87 -3.83
CA ARG A 101 -17.34 -13.49 -2.48
C ARG A 101 -18.15 -12.26 -2.06
N PRO A 102 -18.90 -12.32 -0.93
CA PRO A 102 -19.58 -11.14 -0.43
C PRO A 102 -18.55 -10.03 -0.20
N LEU A 103 -18.91 -8.81 -0.58
CA LEU A 103 -18.14 -7.62 -0.22
C LEU A 103 -18.05 -7.63 1.30
N ARG A 104 -16.85 -7.87 1.83
CA ARG A 104 -16.60 -7.66 3.25
C ARG A 104 -16.95 -6.22 3.51
N GLU A 105 -18.00 -5.98 4.31
CA GLU A 105 -18.21 -4.67 4.90
C GLU A 105 -16.90 -4.27 5.55
N SER A 106 -16.27 -3.23 5.00
CA SER A 106 -15.09 -2.67 5.62
C SER A 106 -15.56 -2.18 6.98
N LYS A 107 -15.23 -2.91 8.06
CA LYS A 107 -15.48 -2.44 9.42
C LYS A 107 -15.06 -0.99 9.47
N ALA A 108 -16.01 -0.10 9.73
CA ALA A 108 -15.75 1.32 9.85
C ALA A 108 -14.55 1.45 10.78
N THR A 109 -13.48 2.03 10.24
CA THR A 109 -12.28 2.29 11.01
C THR A 109 -12.68 3.32 12.05
N VAL A 110 -13.04 2.90 13.26
CA VAL A 110 -13.21 3.82 14.38
C VAL A 110 -11.84 4.46 14.57
N ARG A 111 -11.73 5.72 14.14
CA ARG A 111 -10.52 6.51 14.26
C ARG A 111 -10.45 6.97 15.70
N PHE A 112 -9.34 6.62 16.36
CA PHE A 112 -9.03 7.13 17.68
C PHE A 112 -8.29 8.45 17.47
N GLU A 113 -9.01 9.55 17.60
CA GLU A 113 -8.43 10.89 17.69
C GLU A 113 -8.24 11.17 19.18
N THR A 114 -6.98 11.33 19.60
CA THR A 114 -6.65 11.83 20.93
C THR A 114 -6.45 13.32 20.84
N GLU A 115 -6.70 14.03 21.93
CA GLU A 115 -6.43 15.45 21.99
C GLU A 115 -4.92 15.70 21.82
N PRO A 116 -4.55 16.89 21.36
CA PRO A 116 -3.17 17.35 21.31
C PRO A 116 -2.36 17.04 22.58
N GLY A 117 -1.13 16.53 22.42
CA GLY A 117 -0.23 16.22 23.54
C GLY A 117 -0.58 14.97 24.37
N GLU A 118 -1.79 14.41 24.23
CA GLU A 118 -2.20 13.23 25.00
C GLU A 118 -1.47 11.95 24.57
N CYS A 119 -1.25 11.76 23.26
CA CYS A 119 -0.67 10.54 22.72
C CYS A 119 0.26 10.79 21.53
N ALA A 120 1.49 10.30 21.62
CA ALA A 120 2.40 10.19 20.48
C ALA A 120 2.55 8.73 20.05
N GLN A 121 2.36 8.45 18.76
CA GLN A 121 2.59 7.12 18.22
C GLN A 121 3.99 7.00 17.63
N VAL A 122 4.78 6.06 18.15
CA VAL A 122 6.20 5.92 17.81
C VAL A 122 6.43 4.56 17.14
N ASP A 123 6.78 4.58 15.85
CA ASP A 123 7.03 3.37 15.03
C ASP A 123 8.52 3.05 14.86
N PHE A 124 9.41 3.89 15.41
CA PHE A 124 10.85 3.63 15.40
C PHE A 124 11.29 2.84 16.63
N GLY A 125 11.89 1.67 16.39
CA GLY A 125 12.61 0.87 17.38
C GLY A 125 14.11 1.14 17.35
N CYS A 126 14.55 2.39 17.59
CA CYS A 126 15.98 2.65 17.80
C CYS A 126 16.21 3.46 19.08
N PHE A 127 16.74 2.79 20.08
CA PHE A 127 17.10 3.36 21.38
C PHE A 127 18.63 3.38 21.51
N LYS A 128 19.21 4.57 21.65
CA LYS A 128 20.54 4.75 22.25
C LYS A 128 20.42 5.87 23.29
N TYR A 129 21.07 5.73 24.46
CA TYR A 129 21.46 6.79 25.42
C TYR A 129 22.88 7.16 25.16
N ARG A 130 23.23 8.40 25.49
CA ARG A 130 24.25 8.52 26.52
C ARG A 130 24.02 9.70 27.43
N THR A 131 24.35 9.40 28.67
CA THR A 131 24.38 10.13 29.94
C THR A 131 25.25 11.40 29.88
N PRO A 132 25.48 12.12 31.00
CA PRO A 132 26.24 13.39 31.06
C PRO A 132 27.66 13.41 30.44
N ASP A 133 28.13 12.27 29.93
CA ASP A 133 29.40 11.97 29.28
C ASP A 133 29.38 11.97 27.72
N GLY A 134 28.27 12.32 27.06
CA GLY A 134 28.28 12.81 25.66
C GLY A 134 27.90 11.84 24.51
N ARG A 135 26.61 11.94 24.07
CA ARG A 135 25.97 11.46 22.79
C ARG A 135 25.38 10.03 22.80
N THR A 136 24.14 9.66 22.41
CA THR A 136 23.05 10.22 21.55
C THR A 136 21.69 9.57 21.93
N ARG A 137 20.52 10.27 21.87
CA ARG A 137 19.12 9.71 21.95
C ARG A 137 18.16 10.36 20.93
N ASN A 138 17.55 9.58 20.03
CA ASN A 138 16.64 10.09 18.99
C ASN A 138 15.32 10.66 19.51
N LEU A 139 14.74 10.07 20.57
CA LEU A 139 13.43 10.46 21.07
C LEU A 139 13.45 11.78 21.86
N ILE A 140 14.55 12.05 22.57
CA ILE A 140 14.76 13.33 23.26
C ILE A 140 14.86 14.49 22.26
N ASN A 141 15.53 14.27 21.13
CA ASN A 141 15.62 15.28 20.07
C ASN A 141 14.24 15.58 19.46
N ALA A 142 13.39 14.57 19.30
CA ALA A 142 12.01 14.77 18.87
C ALA A 142 11.22 15.60 19.89
N PHE A 143 11.26 15.25 21.19
CA PHE A 143 10.57 16.03 22.23
C PHE A 143 11.07 17.48 22.31
N ARG A 144 12.38 17.69 22.20
CA ARG A 144 12.98 19.04 22.13
C ARG A 144 12.52 19.82 20.91
N HIS A 145 12.41 19.17 19.75
CA HIS A 145 11.94 19.81 18.52
C HIS A 145 10.48 20.27 18.64
N PHE A 146 9.61 19.45 19.23
CA PHE A 146 8.21 19.81 19.44
C PHE A 146 8.00 20.80 20.60
N GLY A 147 8.98 20.91 21.50
CA GLY A 147 8.93 21.81 22.66
C GLY A 147 8.11 21.27 23.83
N GLY A 148 7.89 19.95 23.87
CA GLY A 148 7.07 19.30 24.89
C GLY A 148 7.22 17.78 24.89
N VAL A 149 6.76 17.16 25.99
CA VAL A 149 6.73 15.70 26.15
C VAL A 149 5.26 15.26 26.17
N PRO A 150 4.88 14.27 25.34
CA PRO A 150 3.52 13.75 25.35
C PRO A 150 3.24 12.95 26.63
N ALA A 151 2.02 13.03 27.15
CA ALA A 151 1.63 12.30 28.36
C ALA A 151 1.73 10.78 28.19
N ARG A 152 1.43 10.26 26.98
CA ARG A 152 1.52 8.84 26.65
C ARG A 152 2.20 8.60 25.30
N CYS A 153 3.13 7.66 25.27
CA CYS A 153 3.75 7.16 24.04
C CYS A 153 3.23 5.76 23.71
N LEU A 154 2.62 5.63 22.54
CA LEU A 154 2.10 4.37 21.99
C LEU A 154 3.18 3.66 21.16
N TYR A 155 3.56 2.46 21.60
CA TYR A 155 4.54 1.60 20.93
C TYR A 155 3.90 0.31 20.41
N ASP A 156 4.51 -0.28 19.38
CA ASP A 156 4.24 -1.66 18.99
C ASP A 156 4.96 -2.64 19.95
N ASN A 157 4.67 -3.95 19.88
CA ASN A 157 5.37 -5.01 20.63
C ASN A 157 6.82 -5.23 20.12
N ALA A 158 7.54 -4.17 19.80
CA ALA A 158 8.93 -4.23 19.38
C ALA A 158 9.81 -4.67 20.55
N LYS A 159 10.82 -5.52 20.26
CA LYS A 159 11.77 -6.03 21.26
C LYS A 159 12.53 -4.95 22.04
N VAL A 160 12.55 -3.72 21.52
CA VAL A 160 13.16 -2.55 22.15
C VAL A 160 12.39 -2.13 23.41
N VAL A 161 11.06 -2.23 23.36
CA VAL A 161 10.14 -1.81 24.44
C VAL A 161 9.74 -3.00 25.31
N VAL A 162 9.56 -4.17 24.69
CA VAL A 162 9.09 -5.40 25.34
C VAL A 162 10.12 -6.50 25.16
N VAL A 163 10.72 -6.97 26.26
CA VAL A 163 11.74 -8.03 26.24
C VAL A 163 11.09 -9.41 26.06
N GLY A 164 9.86 -9.57 26.55
CA GLY A 164 9.12 -10.83 26.44
C GLY A 164 7.71 -10.71 27.01
N ARG A 165 7.08 -11.85 27.29
CA ARG A 165 5.83 -11.91 28.06
C ARG A 165 6.00 -12.85 29.24
N ASP A 166 5.35 -12.55 30.34
CA ASP A 166 5.34 -13.41 31.51
C ASP A 166 4.45 -14.65 31.29
N GLY A 167 4.45 -15.58 32.26
CA GLY A 167 3.63 -16.79 32.21
C GLY A 167 2.11 -16.54 32.17
N ALA A 168 1.66 -15.32 32.48
CA ALA A 168 0.28 -14.87 32.39
C ALA A 168 -0.03 -14.11 31.08
N GLY A 169 0.94 -14.01 30.17
CA GLY A 169 0.80 -13.34 28.87
C GLY A 169 0.91 -11.80 28.93
N ARG A 170 1.30 -11.21 30.07
CA ARG A 170 1.52 -9.77 30.22
C ARG A 170 2.89 -9.39 29.65
N PRO A 171 3.00 -8.20 29.01
CA PRO A 171 4.27 -7.75 28.42
C PRO A 171 5.29 -7.42 29.51
N VAL A 172 6.49 -7.99 29.39
CA VAL A 172 7.65 -7.65 30.22
C VAL A 172 8.42 -6.53 29.55
N PHE A 173 8.36 -5.34 30.14
CA PHE A 173 9.01 -4.15 29.61
C PHE A 173 10.53 -4.16 29.83
N ASN A 174 11.25 -3.50 28.94
CA ASN A 174 12.69 -3.28 29.10
C ASN A 174 12.94 -2.27 30.25
N SER A 175 13.69 -2.68 31.28
CA SER A 175 13.96 -1.86 32.47
C SER A 175 14.64 -0.53 32.14
N ARG A 176 15.56 -0.49 31.18
CA ARG A 176 16.22 0.75 30.72
C ARG A 176 15.25 1.70 30.00
N PHE A 177 14.22 1.15 29.39
CA PHE A 177 13.21 1.91 28.68
C PHE A 177 12.16 2.47 29.65
N LEU A 178 11.82 1.70 30.68
CA LEU A 178 10.98 2.15 31.78
C LEU A 178 11.63 3.28 32.58
N ASP A 179 12.91 3.15 32.95
CA ASP A 179 13.68 4.22 33.63
C ASP A 179 13.72 5.51 32.78
N PHE A 180 13.86 5.39 31.46
CA PHE A 180 13.78 6.54 30.57
C PHE A 180 12.39 7.21 30.55
N SER A 181 11.32 6.41 30.50
CA SER A 181 9.94 6.91 30.51
C SER A 181 9.60 7.65 31.80
N LEU A 182 10.04 7.12 32.95
CA LEU A 182 9.88 7.77 34.25
C LEU A 182 10.64 9.10 34.31
N ARG A 183 11.89 9.16 33.81
CA ARG A 183 12.70 10.39 33.80
C ARG A 183 12.16 11.47 32.88
N VAL A 184 11.52 11.08 31.78
CA VAL A 184 10.96 12.00 30.80
C VAL A 184 9.51 12.38 31.15
N GLY A 185 8.84 11.63 32.02
CA GLY A 185 7.46 11.90 32.43
C GLY A 185 6.43 11.49 31.37
N SER A 186 6.67 10.42 30.63
CA SER A 186 5.76 9.94 29.58
C SER A 186 5.39 8.47 29.78
N ASP A 187 4.11 8.13 29.81
CA ASP A 187 3.61 6.77 29.99
C ASP A 187 3.84 5.91 28.74
N ILE A 188 4.30 4.67 28.92
CA ILE A 188 4.47 3.71 27.83
C ILE A 188 3.21 2.85 27.70
N THR A 189 2.55 2.90 26.54
CA THR A 189 1.39 2.03 26.24
C THR A 189 1.66 1.19 25.00
N LEU A 190 1.35 -0.10 25.09
CA LEU A 190 1.49 -1.02 23.96
C LEU A 190 0.19 -1.13 23.16
N CYS A 191 0.32 -1.20 21.84
CA CYS A 191 -0.79 -1.53 20.97
C CYS A 191 -1.29 -2.95 21.29
N ARG A 192 -2.60 -3.10 21.49
CA ARG A 192 -3.23 -4.42 21.68
C ARG A 192 -2.97 -5.29 20.44
N PRO A 193 -2.55 -6.56 20.60
CA PRO A 193 -2.36 -7.47 19.48
C PRO A 193 -3.63 -7.58 18.61
N ARG A 194 -3.46 -7.57 17.27
CA ARG A 194 -4.53 -7.67 16.26
C ARG A 194 -5.42 -6.44 16.03
N ARG A 195 -5.01 -5.23 16.45
CA ARG A 195 -5.60 -3.96 15.98
C ARG A 195 -4.62 -3.20 15.07
N ALA A 196 -4.54 -3.61 13.80
CA ALA A 196 -3.70 -2.96 12.79
C ALA A 196 -4.14 -1.51 12.44
N GLN A 197 -5.33 -1.09 12.87
CA GLN A 197 -5.90 0.23 12.61
C GLN A 197 -5.00 1.37 13.08
N THR A 198 -4.35 1.21 14.23
CA THR A 198 -3.57 2.27 14.86
C THR A 198 -2.29 2.52 14.09
N LYS A 199 -1.68 1.50 13.46
CA LYS A 199 -0.35 1.59 12.82
C LYS A 199 -0.34 2.32 11.46
N GLY A 200 -1.49 2.40 10.79
CA GLY A 200 -1.61 2.98 9.45
C GLY A 200 -1.28 4.49 9.37
N ARG A 201 -1.29 5.23 10.49
CA ARG A 201 -0.93 6.66 10.50
C ARG A 201 0.58 6.85 10.37
N VAL A 202 1.38 6.09 11.12
CA VAL A 202 2.85 6.23 11.08
C VAL A 202 3.43 5.62 9.80
N GLU A 203 2.90 4.50 9.33
CA GLU A 203 3.34 3.88 8.07
C GLU A 203 3.17 4.83 6.87
N ARG A 204 2.07 5.59 6.82
CA ARG A 204 1.83 6.61 5.79
C ARG A 204 2.80 7.79 5.89
N THR A 205 3.15 8.21 7.10
CA THR A 205 4.14 9.28 7.31
C THR A 205 5.54 8.83 6.88
N ILE A 206 5.95 7.61 7.23
CA ILE A 206 7.23 7.03 6.78
C ILE A 206 7.28 6.92 5.26
N LYS A 207 6.19 6.45 4.64
CA LYS A 207 6.07 6.41 3.18
C LYS A 207 6.19 7.81 2.57
N TYR A 208 5.54 8.81 3.16
CA TYR A 208 5.64 10.19 2.70
C TYR A 208 7.08 10.72 2.71
N VAL A 209 7.81 10.56 3.83
CA VAL A 209 9.23 10.95 3.90
C VAL A 209 10.04 10.20 2.83
N ARG A 210 9.76 8.90 2.63
CA ARG A 210 10.47 8.09 1.65
C ARG A 210 10.24 8.49 0.21
N ASP A 211 9.02 8.85 -0.13
CA ASP A 211 8.67 9.16 -1.50
C ASP A 211 8.99 10.63 -1.86
N ASN A 212 9.24 11.51 -0.87
CA ASN A 212 9.41 12.96 -1.10
C ASN A 212 10.77 13.53 -0.68
N PHE A 213 11.38 13.05 0.41
CA PHE A 213 12.68 13.56 0.88
C PHE A 213 13.86 12.74 0.33
N TRP A 214 13.80 11.42 0.45
CA TRP A 214 14.91 10.55 0.03
C TRP A 214 15.29 10.63 -1.46
N PRO A 215 14.38 10.83 -2.43
CA PRO A 215 14.76 10.92 -3.83
C PRO A 215 15.66 12.12 -4.15
N THR A 216 15.47 13.23 -3.43
CA THR A 216 16.21 14.49 -3.62
C THR A 216 17.39 14.65 -2.67
N ALA A 217 17.48 13.84 -1.62
CA ALA A 217 18.57 13.89 -0.65
C ALA A 217 19.93 13.56 -1.30
N ARG A 218 20.87 14.48 -1.19
CA ARG A 218 22.29 14.29 -1.53
C ARG A 218 23.09 14.93 -0.41
N PHE A 219 23.84 14.13 0.34
CA PHE A 219 24.51 14.59 1.55
C PHE A 219 25.94 14.08 1.60
N THR A 220 26.78 14.87 2.25
CA THR A 220 28.22 14.60 2.44
C THR A 220 28.50 13.89 3.76
N ASP A 221 27.75 14.24 4.80
CA ASP A 221 27.82 13.63 6.13
C ASP A 221 26.43 13.61 6.82
N VAL A 222 26.39 13.08 8.05
CA VAL A 222 25.16 12.94 8.85
C VAL A 222 24.64 14.31 9.33
N GLU A 223 25.50 15.29 9.56
CA GLU A 223 25.10 16.62 10.00
C GLU A 223 24.44 17.39 8.86
N ASP A 224 25.00 17.28 7.65
CA ASP A 224 24.43 17.78 6.41
C ASP A 224 23.06 17.15 6.14
N LEU A 225 22.94 15.83 6.27
CA LEU A 225 21.65 15.15 6.18
C LEU A 225 20.64 15.69 7.21
N ASN A 226 21.05 15.88 8.47
CA ASN A 226 20.18 16.44 9.50
C ASN A 226 19.73 17.87 9.15
N ARG A 227 20.62 18.73 8.67
CA ARG A 227 20.27 20.09 8.22
C ARG A 227 19.27 20.06 7.07
N GLN A 228 19.48 19.19 6.08
CA GLN A 228 18.58 19.03 4.94
C GLN A 228 17.20 18.53 5.37
N VAL A 229 17.13 17.54 6.27
CA VAL A 229 15.86 17.05 6.83
C VAL A 229 15.12 18.18 7.54
N MET A 230 15.81 18.94 8.40
CA MET A 230 15.18 20.02 9.16
C MET A 230 14.67 21.15 8.25
N ALA A 231 15.44 21.53 7.23
CA ALA A 231 15.02 22.50 6.24
C ALA A 231 13.79 22.03 5.45
N TRP A 232 13.76 20.76 5.05
CA TRP A 232 12.64 20.16 4.33
C TRP A 232 11.39 20.03 5.20
N VAL A 233 11.53 19.70 6.48
CA VAL A 233 10.42 19.67 7.43
C VAL A 233 9.78 21.06 7.52
N ALA A 234 10.59 22.08 7.77
CA ALA A 234 10.11 23.46 7.95
C ALA A 234 9.51 24.09 6.67
N SER A 235 10.02 23.73 5.48
CA SER A 235 9.56 24.32 4.22
C SER A 235 8.47 23.53 3.51
N VAL A 236 8.47 22.20 3.61
CA VAL A 236 7.56 21.32 2.86
C VAL A 236 6.61 20.57 3.79
N ALA A 237 7.14 19.81 4.74
CA ALA A 237 6.32 18.87 5.52
C ALA A 237 5.32 19.58 6.45
N ASP A 238 5.74 20.68 7.07
CA ASP A 238 4.96 21.44 8.05
C ASP A 238 3.99 22.45 7.42
N ARG A 239 4.30 22.90 6.19
CA ARG A 239 3.48 23.87 5.44
C ARG A 239 2.44 23.22 4.54
N ARG A 240 2.49 21.90 4.35
CA ARG A 240 1.53 21.17 3.50
C ARG A 240 0.14 21.19 4.12
N LEU A 241 -0.89 21.31 3.28
CA LEU A 241 -2.26 21.02 3.71
C LEU A 241 -2.42 19.51 3.89
N HIS A 242 -2.64 19.09 5.14
CA HIS A 242 -2.73 17.68 5.46
C HIS A 242 -4.09 17.12 5.00
N GLY A 243 -4.08 16.11 4.11
CA GLY A 243 -5.31 15.64 3.45
C GLY A 243 -6.40 15.10 4.37
N THR A 244 -6.08 14.76 5.63
CA THR A 244 -7.06 14.31 6.63
C THR A 244 -7.62 15.46 7.48
N THR A 245 -6.76 16.35 7.96
CA THR A 245 -7.15 17.42 8.89
C THR A 245 -7.49 18.72 8.16
N ARG A 246 -7.16 18.81 6.85
CA ARG A 246 -7.30 20.00 5.99
C ARG A 246 -6.61 21.26 6.52
N GLU A 247 -5.69 21.08 7.46
CA GLU A 247 -4.91 22.15 8.09
C GLU A 247 -3.42 21.89 7.85
N ARG A 248 -2.60 22.96 7.97
CA ARG A 248 -1.15 22.82 7.97
C ARG A 248 -0.68 22.30 9.34
N PRO A 249 0.20 21.29 9.40
CA PRO A 249 0.74 20.78 10.66
C PRO A 249 1.32 21.87 11.56
N VAL A 250 2.00 22.88 11.00
CA VAL A 250 2.55 24.00 11.78
C VAL A 250 1.50 24.83 12.49
N ASP A 251 0.39 25.15 11.81
CA ASP A 251 -0.69 25.97 12.39
C ASP A 251 -1.39 25.21 13.51
N ARG A 252 -1.55 23.90 13.32
CA ARG A 252 -2.15 23.03 14.32
C ARG A 252 -1.23 22.95 15.54
N LEU A 253 0.05 22.60 15.36
CA LEU A 253 1.03 22.55 16.45
C LEU A 253 1.14 23.88 17.22
N ALA A 254 1.03 25.02 16.53
CA ALA A 254 1.06 26.32 17.19
C ALA A 254 -0.13 26.55 18.14
N ARG A 255 -1.30 25.99 17.85
CA ARG A 255 -2.47 26.00 18.76
C ARG A 255 -2.33 25.01 19.92
N GLU A 256 -1.43 24.03 19.79
CA GLU A 256 -1.18 22.98 20.78
C GLU A 256 -0.09 23.35 21.79
N ARG A 257 0.63 24.46 21.56
CA ARG A 257 1.57 25.02 22.53
C ARG A 257 0.80 25.79 23.60
N PRO A 258 1.03 25.52 24.89
CA PRO A 258 0.39 26.27 25.98
C PRO A 258 0.74 27.76 25.94
#